data_AF-A0A3D4TEB2-F1
#
_entry.id   AF-A0A3D4TEB2-F1
#
_cell.length_a   1.000
_cell.length_b   1.000
_cell.length_c   1.000
_cell.angle_alpha   90.00
_cell.angle_beta   90.00
_cell.angle_gamma   90.00
#
_symmetry.space_group_name_H-M   'P 1'
#
loop_
_entity.id
_entity.type
_entity.pdbx_description
1 polymer ?
#
loop_
_entity_poly.entity_id
_entity_poly.type
_entity_poly.pdbx_seq_one_letter_code
_entity_poly.pdbx_strand_id
1 'polypeptide(L)'
;GWLWNDIEWNWFTNGGQEVLYWHWSPNNGWAMNFPVRGFNECLIMYVLAASGEKYPVSSAVYHRGWAESNFFKNGKSFYGIKLPLGFDYGGPLFFSHYSFLGLDPRGLKDRYADYWEQNRNHTLINREHCIRNPNGFKGYGVNAWGLTASDTYNGYAAHSPTEDNGTITPTAALSAFPYTPEYSMQALKHFYFTKGNQLWSPYGFVDAYNESQNWVAASHLAIDQGPIIVMIENYRTGLLWKLFMSCPEIQNGLTKLGFESPWIKK
;
A
#
# COMPACT_ATOMS: atom_id res chain seq x y z
N GLY A 1 -15.22 -24.80 -5.25
CA GLY A 1 -14.31 -24.42 -4.15
C GLY A 1 -14.94 -23.25 -3.43
N TRP A 2 -15.04 -23.31 -2.10
CA TRP A 2 -16.14 -22.70 -1.35
C TRP A 2 -15.91 -21.22 -0.96
N LEU A 3 -14.70 -20.84 -0.54
CA LEU A 3 -14.48 -19.54 0.11
C LEU A 3 -14.56 -18.31 -0.80
N TRP A 4 -13.93 -18.31 -1.99
CA TRP A 4 -13.92 -17.14 -2.88
C TRP A 4 -15.33 -16.71 -3.32
N ASN A 5 -16.16 -17.69 -3.72
CA ASN A 5 -17.50 -17.45 -4.25
C ASN A 5 -18.54 -17.15 -3.16
N ASP A 6 -18.20 -17.33 -1.89
CA ASP A 6 -19.09 -17.07 -0.76
C ASP A 6 -18.86 -15.69 -0.12
N ILE A 7 -17.90 -14.91 -0.61
CA ILE A 7 -17.77 -13.51 -0.18
C ILE A 7 -18.88 -12.67 -0.84
N GLU A 8 -19.81 -12.20 -0.02
CA GLU A 8 -20.95 -11.39 -0.43
C GLU A 8 -20.55 -9.91 -0.63
N TRP A 9 -19.70 -9.60 -1.61
CA TRP A 9 -19.21 -8.22 -1.82
C TRP A 9 -20.33 -7.19 -1.99
N ASN A 10 -21.42 -7.57 -2.66
CA ASN A 10 -22.60 -6.71 -2.82
C ASN A 10 -23.30 -6.41 -1.49
N TRP A 11 -23.21 -7.26 -0.46
CA TRP A 11 -23.74 -6.97 0.88
C TRP A 11 -23.11 -5.72 1.48
N PHE A 12 -21.79 -5.57 1.28
CA PHE A 12 -20.99 -4.44 1.76
C PHE A 12 -21.29 -3.13 1.02
N THR A 13 -22.27 -3.10 0.11
CA THR A 13 -22.82 -1.85 -0.44
C THR A 13 -23.92 -1.24 0.44
N ASN A 14 -24.28 -1.86 1.56
CA ASN A 14 -25.32 -1.38 2.49
C ASN A 14 -26.61 -0.96 1.75
N GLY A 15 -27.31 -1.95 1.19
CA GLY A 15 -28.57 -1.72 0.47
C GLY A 15 -28.39 -1.23 -0.98
N GLY A 16 -27.28 -1.56 -1.63
CA GLY A 16 -27.06 -1.26 -3.04
C GLY A 16 -26.49 0.14 -3.31
N GLN A 17 -25.88 0.79 -2.31
CA GLN A 17 -25.20 2.07 -2.53
C GLN A 17 -23.99 1.91 -3.42
N GLU A 18 -23.54 3.01 -4.01
CA GLU A 18 -22.47 3.02 -4.99
C GLU A 18 -21.10 3.19 -4.33
N VAL A 19 -20.88 2.51 -3.21
CA VAL A 19 -19.66 2.51 -2.41
C VAL A 19 -19.60 1.22 -1.58
N LEU A 20 -18.39 0.74 -1.28
CA LEU A 20 -18.19 -0.35 -0.31
C LEU A 20 -17.96 0.20 1.09
N TYR A 21 -18.61 -0.40 2.07
CA TYR A 21 -18.39 -0.14 3.48
C TYR A 21 -17.37 -1.13 4.04
N TRP A 22 -16.47 -0.63 4.87
CA TRP A 22 -15.40 -1.44 5.46
C TRP A 22 -15.96 -2.49 6.42
N HIS A 23 -17.02 -2.16 7.15
CA HIS A 23 -17.47 -2.95 8.29
C HIS A 23 -18.95 -3.28 8.20
N TRP A 24 -19.30 -4.47 8.65
CA TRP A 24 -20.64 -4.87 9.03
C TRP A 24 -20.57 -5.74 10.28
N SER A 25 -21.58 -5.66 11.15
CA SER A 25 -21.67 -6.49 12.35
C SER A 25 -23.09 -7.05 12.51
N PRO A 26 -23.25 -8.32 12.91
CA PRO A 26 -24.57 -8.89 13.21
C PRO A 26 -25.26 -8.18 14.39
N ASN A 27 -24.48 -7.59 15.31
CA ASN A 27 -25.00 -6.97 16.54
C ASN A 27 -25.12 -5.45 16.43
N ASN A 28 -24.36 -4.82 15.53
CA ASN A 28 -24.26 -3.36 15.42
C ASN A 28 -24.59 -2.83 14.02
N GLY A 29 -24.97 -3.71 13.08
CA GLY A 29 -25.21 -3.35 11.69
C GLY A 29 -24.04 -2.57 11.09
N TRP A 30 -24.34 -1.37 10.62
CA TRP A 30 -23.39 -0.47 9.94
C TRP A 30 -22.85 0.65 10.85
N ALA A 31 -22.88 0.49 12.18
CA ALA A 31 -22.53 1.55 13.13
C ALA A 31 -21.14 2.18 12.92
N MET A 32 -20.16 1.42 12.44
CA MET A 32 -18.84 1.95 12.10
C MET A 32 -18.87 2.98 10.97
N ASN A 33 -19.91 2.93 10.11
CA ASN A 33 -20.23 3.90 9.06
C ASN A 33 -19.02 4.40 8.27
N PHE A 34 -18.21 3.47 7.76
CA PHE A 34 -16.98 3.78 7.06
C PHE A 34 -17.08 3.40 5.58
N PRO A 35 -17.61 4.30 4.72
CA PRO A 35 -17.53 4.13 3.27
C PRO A 35 -16.08 4.28 2.81
N VAL A 36 -15.54 3.26 2.14
CA VAL A 36 -14.12 3.22 1.72
C VAL A 36 -13.94 4.04 0.46
N ARG A 37 -13.20 5.14 0.55
CA ARG A 37 -12.95 6.05 -0.58
C ARG A 37 -11.45 6.21 -0.79
N GLY A 38 -11.05 6.27 -2.05
CA GLY A 38 -9.65 6.36 -2.42
C GLY A 38 -9.12 7.80 -2.38
N PHE A 39 -7.81 7.98 -2.55
CA PHE A 39 -6.81 6.92 -2.75
C PHE A 39 -6.15 6.54 -1.41
N ASN A 40 -6.16 5.25 -1.09
CA ASN A 40 -5.53 4.64 0.08
C ASN A 40 -5.14 3.18 -0.25
N GLU A 41 -4.86 2.35 0.76
CA GLU A 41 -4.47 0.94 0.63
C GLU A 41 -5.54 -0.01 0.07
N CYS A 42 -6.79 0.41 -0.06
CA CYS A 42 -7.93 -0.49 -0.24
C CYS A 42 -8.34 -0.74 -1.71
N LEU A 43 -7.55 -0.33 -2.71
CA LEU A 43 -7.87 -0.53 -4.13
C LEU A 43 -8.26 -1.97 -4.47
N ILE A 44 -7.52 -2.95 -3.94
CA ILE A 44 -7.74 -4.37 -4.22
C ILE A 44 -9.13 -4.84 -3.78
N MET A 45 -9.71 -4.23 -2.74
CA MET A 45 -11.07 -4.56 -2.29
C MET A 45 -12.08 -4.32 -3.42
N TYR A 46 -11.98 -3.19 -4.12
CA TYR A 46 -12.85 -2.86 -5.24
C TYR A 46 -12.61 -3.75 -6.46
N VAL A 47 -11.35 -4.10 -6.73
CA VAL A 47 -10.99 -5.04 -7.80
C VAL A 47 -11.62 -6.41 -7.51
N LEU A 48 -11.41 -6.97 -6.31
CA LEU A 48 -11.97 -8.27 -5.93
C LEU A 48 -13.51 -8.26 -5.94
N ALA A 49 -14.13 -7.18 -5.46
CA ALA A 49 -15.58 -7.04 -5.48
C ALA A 49 -16.17 -7.02 -6.91
N ALA A 50 -15.46 -6.42 -7.87
CA ALA A 50 -15.86 -6.43 -9.27
C ALA A 50 -15.60 -7.80 -9.95
N SER A 51 -14.60 -8.54 -9.46
CA SER A 51 -14.19 -9.87 -9.93
C SER A 51 -15.05 -11.03 -9.41
N GLY A 52 -15.85 -10.82 -8.36
CA GLY A 52 -16.67 -11.89 -7.78
C GLY A 52 -17.65 -12.52 -8.76
N GLU A 53 -17.85 -13.84 -8.69
CA GLU A 53 -18.75 -14.55 -9.63
C GLU A 53 -20.21 -14.55 -9.16
N LYS A 54 -20.43 -14.77 -7.85
CA LYS A 54 -21.77 -14.94 -7.27
C LYS A 54 -22.38 -13.64 -6.74
N TYR A 55 -21.54 -12.79 -6.12
CA TYR A 55 -21.97 -11.55 -5.46
C TYR A 55 -21.19 -10.31 -5.93
N PRO A 56 -20.98 -10.08 -7.23
CA PRO A 56 -20.20 -8.94 -7.70
C PRO A 56 -20.88 -7.59 -7.43
N VAL A 57 -20.07 -6.55 -7.36
CA VAL A 57 -20.55 -5.16 -7.46
C VAL A 57 -20.50 -4.64 -8.90
N SER A 58 -21.31 -3.65 -9.22
CA SER A 58 -21.26 -2.95 -10.51
C SER A 58 -20.04 -2.02 -10.58
N SER A 59 -19.62 -1.62 -11.78
CA SER A 59 -18.52 -0.65 -11.95
C SER A 59 -18.86 0.74 -11.38
N ALA A 60 -20.14 1.06 -11.19
CA ALA A 60 -20.58 2.28 -10.51
C ALA A 60 -20.05 2.37 -9.07
N VAL A 61 -19.98 1.24 -8.35
CA VAL A 61 -19.45 1.20 -6.97
C VAL A 61 -18.00 1.66 -6.92
N TYR A 62 -17.20 1.30 -7.92
CA TYR A 62 -15.84 1.79 -8.07
C TYR A 62 -15.80 3.27 -8.51
N HIS A 63 -16.50 3.61 -9.59
CA HIS A 63 -16.39 4.95 -10.18
C HIS A 63 -17.02 6.08 -9.35
N ARG A 64 -18.07 5.78 -8.56
CA ARG A 64 -18.81 6.76 -7.72
C ARG A 64 -18.60 6.58 -6.22
N GLY A 65 -17.93 5.50 -5.83
CA GLY A 65 -17.53 5.22 -4.45
C GLY A 65 -16.04 5.45 -4.25
N TRP A 66 -15.23 4.53 -4.77
CA TRP A 66 -13.77 4.58 -4.63
C TRP A 66 -13.15 5.87 -5.21
N ALA A 67 -13.46 6.18 -6.47
CA ALA A 67 -12.83 7.27 -7.20
C ALA A 67 -13.44 8.66 -6.92
N GLU A 68 -14.32 8.76 -5.91
CA GLU A 68 -15.10 9.96 -5.61
C GLU A 68 -14.81 10.41 -4.16
N SER A 69 -13.78 11.23 -3.99
CA SER A 69 -13.43 11.87 -2.72
C SER A 69 -12.61 13.14 -2.96
N ASN A 70 -12.61 14.05 -1.97
CA ASN A 70 -11.81 15.29 -2.02
C ASN A 70 -10.30 15.05 -1.97
N PHE A 71 -9.86 13.82 -1.72
CA PHE A 71 -8.46 13.42 -1.63
C PHE A 71 -8.09 12.34 -2.66
N PHE A 72 -9.00 11.97 -3.58
CA PHE A 72 -8.72 10.95 -4.58
C PHE A 72 -7.76 11.47 -5.64
N LYS A 73 -8.10 12.58 -6.30
CA LYS A 73 -7.23 13.24 -7.29
C LYS A 73 -6.27 14.18 -6.57
N ASN A 74 -4.99 14.07 -6.89
CA ASN A 74 -3.96 14.99 -6.39
C ASN A 74 -3.40 15.84 -7.54
N GLY A 75 -2.54 15.24 -8.38
CA GLY A 75 -1.92 15.87 -9.54
C GLY A 75 -0.83 16.91 -9.22
N LYS A 76 -0.56 17.21 -7.94
CA LYS A 76 0.46 18.18 -7.51
C LYS A 76 1.86 17.59 -7.59
N SER A 77 2.86 18.44 -7.37
CA SER A 77 4.27 18.06 -7.30
C SER A 77 4.83 18.26 -5.89
N PHE A 78 5.53 17.25 -5.37
CA PHE A 78 6.22 17.29 -4.09
C PHE A 78 7.70 16.98 -4.33
N TYR A 79 8.59 17.87 -3.92
CA TYR A 79 10.02 17.79 -4.23
C TYR A 79 10.34 17.65 -5.73
N GLY A 80 9.51 18.24 -6.59
CA GLY A 80 9.64 18.13 -8.05
C GLY A 80 9.07 16.83 -8.65
N ILE A 81 8.47 15.96 -7.83
CA ILE A 81 7.90 14.68 -8.25
C ILE A 81 6.37 14.79 -8.27
N LYS A 82 5.75 14.52 -9.42
CA LYS A 82 4.29 14.55 -9.56
C LYS A 82 3.66 13.36 -8.84
N LEU A 83 2.59 13.60 -8.08
CA LEU A 83 1.80 12.54 -7.46
C LEU A 83 0.38 12.54 -8.05
N PRO A 84 -0.01 11.54 -8.86
CA PRO A 84 -1.33 11.48 -9.49
C PRO A 84 -2.52 11.49 -8.51
N LEU A 85 -2.50 10.62 -7.51
CA LEU A 85 -3.64 10.34 -6.61
C LEU A 85 -3.26 10.50 -5.13
N GLY A 86 -4.27 10.68 -4.28
CA GLY A 86 -4.14 10.59 -2.82
C GLY A 86 -3.83 11.91 -2.12
N PHE A 87 -3.47 11.80 -0.84
CA PHE A 87 -3.13 12.94 0.01
C PHE A 87 -1.87 13.66 -0.46
N ASP A 88 -1.66 14.90 0.01
CA ASP A 88 -0.40 15.60 -0.18
C ASP A 88 0.75 14.76 0.40
N TYR A 89 1.84 14.64 -0.35
CA TYR A 89 2.95 13.71 -0.08
C TYR A 89 2.61 12.21 -0.05
N GLY A 90 1.36 11.80 -0.32
CA GLY A 90 0.93 10.43 -0.58
C GLY A 90 0.48 9.61 0.63
N GLY A 91 0.80 10.03 1.86
CA GLY A 91 0.46 9.31 3.09
C GLY A 91 1.51 8.25 3.47
N PRO A 92 1.12 7.26 4.31
CA PRO A 92 1.99 6.15 4.70
C PRO A 92 2.33 5.25 3.50
N LEU A 93 3.60 4.81 3.41
CA LEU A 93 4.07 4.15 2.19
C LEU A 93 3.41 2.79 1.90
N PHE A 94 2.81 2.14 2.91
CA PHE A 94 2.07 0.89 2.71
C PHE A 94 0.89 0.98 1.74
N PHE A 95 0.39 2.20 1.44
CA PHE A 95 -0.61 2.43 0.39
C PHE A 95 -0.12 1.95 -0.99
N SER A 96 1.19 2.01 -1.25
CA SER A 96 1.82 1.51 -2.48
C SER A 96 2.16 0.01 -2.42
N HIS A 97 1.84 -0.69 -1.32
CA HIS A 97 2.23 -2.08 -1.10
C HIS A 97 1.04 -3.04 -1.10
N TYR A 98 0.08 -2.85 -0.18
CA TYR A 98 -0.87 -3.91 0.19
C TYR A 98 -1.77 -4.35 -0.98
N SER A 99 -2.35 -3.38 -1.68
CA SER A 99 -3.17 -3.68 -2.86
C SER A 99 -2.37 -4.27 -4.02
N PHE A 100 -1.04 -4.13 -4.01
CA PHE A 100 -0.15 -4.47 -5.11
C PHE A 100 0.73 -5.68 -4.83
N LEU A 101 0.43 -6.45 -3.77
CA LEU A 101 1.13 -7.71 -3.49
C LEU A 101 0.83 -8.79 -4.55
N GLY A 102 -0.42 -8.83 -5.02
CA GLY A 102 -0.87 -9.70 -6.12
C GLY A 102 -1.22 -8.92 -7.39
N LEU A 103 -1.88 -7.78 -7.27
CA LEU A 103 -2.20 -6.92 -8.42
C LEU A 103 -0.92 -6.28 -8.97
N ASP A 104 -0.52 -6.66 -10.18
CA ASP A 104 0.71 -6.16 -10.79
C ASP A 104 0.53 -4.72 -11.30
N PRO A 105 1.22 -3.71 -10.73
CA PRO A 105 1.08 -2.33 -11.16
C PRO A 105 1.78 -2.03 -12.50
N ARG A 106 2.62 -2.93 -13.04
CA ARG A 106 3.39 -2.67 -14.27
C ARG A 106 2.47 -2.66 -15.49
N GLY A 107 2.32 -1.47 -16.08
CA GLY A 107 1.41 -1.25 -17.20
C GLY A 107 -0.07 -1.30 -16.79
N LEU A 108 -0.37 -1.32 -15.49
CA LEU A 108 -1.73 -1.22 -14.98
C LEU A 108 -2.18 0.25 -15.01
N LYS A 109 -3.23 0.53 -15.78
CA LYS A 109 -3.79 1.87 -15.93
C LYS A 109 -5.30 1.82 -15.92
N ASP A 110 -5.93 2.92 -15.54
CA ASP A 110 -7.34 3.16 -15.83
C ASP A 110 -7.53 4.62 -16.20
N ARG A 111 -8.78 5.08 -16.23
CA ARG A 111 -9.13 6.48 -16.52
C ARG A 111 -8.61 7.50 -15.49
N TYR A 112 -8.09 7.05 -14.35
CA TYR A 112 -7.69 7.90 -13.22
C TYR A 112 -6.17 8.01 -13.07
N ALA A 113 -5.42 6.91 -13.25
CA ALA A 113 -3.97 6.92 -13.08
C ALA A 113 -3.23 5.81 -13.84
N ASP A 114 -1.93 6.05 -14.02
CA ASP A 114 -0.93 5.00 -14.20
C ASP A 114 -0.45 4.56 -12.81
N TYR A 115 -0.74 3.31 -12.43
CA TYR A 115 -0.48 2.83 -11.06
C TYR A 115 1.01 2.53 -10.82
N TRP A 116 1.81 2.29 -11.87
CA TRP A 116 3.26 2.22 -11.73
C TRP A 116 3.85 3.59 -11.43
N GLU A 117 3.41 4.63 -12.15
CA GLU A 117 3.80 6.01 -11.89
C GLU A 117 3.40 6.43 -10.46
N GLN A 118 2.15 6.18 -10.06
CA GLN A 118 1.64 6.48 -8.72
C GLN A 118 2.53 5.88 -7.63
N ASN A 119 2.74 4.56 -7.68
CA ASN A 119 3.44 3.85 -6.62
C ASN A 119 4.92 4.25 -6.55
N ARG A 120 5.59 4.34 -7.70
CA ARG A 120 7.00 4.75 -7.77
C ARG A 120 7.19 6.19 -7.30
N ASN A 121 6.32 7.11 -7.69
CA ASN A 121 6.44 8.50 -7.28
C ASN A 121 6.13 8.68 -5.79
N HIS A 122 5.15 7.97 -5.25
CA HIS A 122 4.90 7.94 -3.81
C HIS A 122 6.12 7.46 -3.02
N THR A 123 6.77 6.37 -3.46
CA THR A 123 8.03 5.88 -2.86
C THR A 123 9.14 6.93 -2.91
N LEU A 124 9.34 7.58 -4.06
CA LEU A 124 10.40 8.58 -4.20
C LEU A 124 10.15 9.83 -3.35
N ILE A 125 8.89 10.27 -3.22
CA ILE A 125 8.52 11.38 -2.33
C ILE A 125 8.79 11.04 -0.86
N ASN A 126 8.42 9.84 -0.43
CA ASN A 126 8.67 9.35 0.93
C ASN A 126 10.18 9.30 1.23
N ARG A 127 10.98 8.74 0.32
CA ARG A 127 12.44 8.73 0.41
C ARG A 127 13.03 10.14 0.46
N GLU A 128 12.61 11.01 -0.44
CA GLU A 128 13.14 12.38 -0.55
C GLU A 128 12.83 13.21 0.69
N HIS A 129 11.65 13.03 1.30
CA HIS A 129 11.35 13.65 2.59
C HIS A 129 12.35 13.23 3.68
N CYS A 130 12.65 11.92 3.78
CA CYS A 130 13.63 11.42 4.74
C CYS A 130 15.04 11.96 4.48
N ILE A 131 15.44 12.13 3.21
CA ILE A 131 16.75 12.69 2.85
C ILE A 131 16.85 14.17 3.21
N ARG A 132 15.80 14.94 2.95
CA ARG A 132 15.73 16.36 3.31
C ARG A 132 15.67 16.56 4.81
N ASN A 133 15.04 15.63 5.52
CA ASN A 133 14.96 15.58 6.97
C ASN A 133 14.57 16.96 7.57
N PRO A 134 13.40 17.52 7.21
CA PRO A 134 13.04 18.88 7.61
C PRO A 134 12.95 19.07 9.14
N ASN A 135 12.72 17.98 9.88
CA ASN A 135 12.63 17.97 11.33
C ASN A 135 13.98 17.69 12.03
N GLY A 136 15.05 17.40 11.28
CA GLY A 136 16.39 17.17 11.82
C GLY A 136 16.54 15.89 12.66
N PHE A 137 15.76 14.84 12.39
CA PHE A 137 15.83 13.58 13.12
C PHE A 137 17.15 12.84 12.88
N LYS A 138 17.68 12.22 13.93
CA LYS A 138 18.91 11.43 13.85
C LYS A 138 18.70 10.18 12.99
N GLY A 139 19.70 9.84 12.19
CA GLY A 139 19.74 8.61 11.42
C GLY A 139 19.07 8.67 10.04
N TYR A 140 18.27 9.70 9.76
CA TYR A 140 17.60 9.87 8.47
C TYR A 140 18.60 10.14 7.35
N GLY A 141 18.34 9.59 6.15
CA GLY A 141 19.13 9.92 4.97
C GLY A 141 19.02 8.90 3.84
N VAL A 142 19.95 8.97 2.88
CA VAL A 142 19.95 8.11 1.68
C VAL A 142 19.97 6.61 2.01
N ASN A 143 20.54 6.23 3.15
CA ASN A 143 20.68 4.85 3.63
C ASN A 143 19.58 4.43 4.63
N ALA A 144 18.77 5.37 5.11
CA ALA A 144 17.83 5.14 6.20
C ALA A 144 16.62 6.05 6.00
N TRP A 145 15.64 5.49 5.30
CA TRP A 145 14.41 6.16 4.89
C TRP A 145 13.26 5.17 4.94
N GLY A 146 12.03 5.69 4.92
CA GLY A 146 10.82 4.88 4.88
C GLY A 146 9.90 5.19 6.06
N LEU A 147 8.86 5.97 5.77
CA LEU A 147 7.79 6.31 6.72
C LEU A 147 6.52 5.56 6.35
N THR A 148 6.01 4.75 7.28
CA THR A 148 4.73 4.05 7.13
C THR A 148 4.14 3.77 8.51
N ALA A 149 2.87 3.34 8.55
CA ALA A 149 2.24 2.97 9.80
C ALA A 149 2.96 1.81 10.49
N SER A 150 3.28 1.95 11.78
CA SER A 150 4.04 0.97 12.56
C SER A 150 3.99 1.29 14.06
N ASP A 151 4.59 0.42 14.86
CA ASP A 151 4.93 0.74 16.24
C ASP A 151 5.89 1.96 16.32
N THR A 152 5.82 2.66 17.44
CA THR A 152 6.70 3.77 17.81
C THR A 152 6.95 3.75 19.32
N TYR A 153 7.86 4.59 19.81
CA TYR A 153 8.33 4.58 21.21
C TYR A 153 7.21 4.75 22.25
N ASN A 154 6.07 5.33 21.87
CA ASN A 154 4.91 5.58 22.73
C ASN A 154 3.59 5.01 22.21
N GLY A 155 3.63 3.98 21.35
CA GLY A 155 2.42 3.30 20.86
C GLY A 155 2.53 2.91 19.40
N TYR A 156 1.52 3.31 18.61
CA TYR A 156 1.41 3.03 17.18
C TYR A 156 0.99 4.32 16.46
N ALA A 157 1.56 4.60 15.30
CA ALA A 157 1.21 5.78 14.52
C ALA A 157 1.28 5.51 13.01
N ALA A 158 0.50 6.27 12.25
CA ALA A 158 0.47 6.19 10.78
C ALA A 158 1.54 7.10 10.16
N HIS A 159 2.82 6.76 10.36
CA HIS A 159 3.91 7.63 9.93
C HIS A 159 3.89 7.89 8.42
N SER A 160 4.14 9.13 8.04
CA SER A 160 4.15 9.61 6.66
C SER A 160 4.94 10.91 6.57
N PRO A 161 5.23 11.46 5.39
CA PRO A 161 5.89 12.76 5.28
C PRO A 161 5.14 13.92 5.97
N THR A 162 3.83 13.77 6.22
CA THR A 162 3.00 14.75 6.94
C THR A 162 2.79 14.41 8.42
N GLU A 163 3.21 13.21 8.85
CA GLU A 163 3.12 12.70 10.22
C GLU A 163 4.46 12.01 10.54
N ASP A 164 5.52 12.83 10.66
CA ASP A 164 6.89 12.37 10.88
C ASP A 164 7.34 12.70 12.32
N ASN A 165 7.61 11.66 13.11
CA ASN A 165 8.12 11.75 14.48
C ASN A 165 9.55 11.19 14.64
N GLY A 166 10.24 10.92 13.53
CA GLY A 166 11.59 10.36 13.54
C GLY A 166 11.66 8.84 13.54
N THR A 167 10.52 8.14 13.47
CA THR A 167 10.48 6.68 13.40
C THR A 167 10.66 6.21 11.96
N ILE A 168 11.65 5.34 11.72
CA ILE A 168 11.86 4.63 10.45
C ILE A 168 11.33 3.22 10.60
N THR A 169 10.60 2.78 9.58
CA THR A 169 9.98 1.46 9.54
C THR A 169 10.55 0.66 8.36
N PRO A 170 11.34 -0.40 8.58
CA PRO A 170 11.99 -1.15 7.50
C PRO A 170 11.05 -1.59 6.37
N THR A 171 9.81 -1.99 6.68
CA THR A 171 8.84 -2.40 5.65
C THR A 171 8.57 -1.33 4.60
N ALA A 172 8.65 -0.04 4.96
CA ALA A 172 8.43 1.05 4.01
C ALA A 172 9.43 1.00 2.84
N ALA A 173 10.74 1.01 3.14
CA ALA A 173 11.76 0.99 2.09
C ALA A 173 11.90 -0.40 1.45
N LEU A 174 11.76 -1.48 2.24
CA LEU A 174 12.00 -2.83 1.75
C LEU A 174 10.84 -3.35 0.89
N SER A 175 9.58 -3.07 1.23
CA SER A 175 8.46 -3.46 0.37
C SER A 175 8.34 -2.62 -0.91
N ALA A 176 9.12 -1.56 -1.03
CA ALA A 176 9.23 -0.76 -2.25
C ALA A 176 10.28 -1.29 -3.25
N PHE A 177 10.88 -2.46 -3.01
CA PHE A 177 11.91 -3.07 -3.88
C PHE A 177 11.55 -3.06 -5.37
N PRO A 178 10.33 -3.40 -5.81
CA PRO A 178 10.01 -3.36 -7.23
C PRO A 178 10.05 -1.95 -7.85
N TYR A 179 9.78 -0.90 -7.06
CA TYR A 179 9.67 0.47 -7.56
C TYR A 179 11.00 1.22 -7.54
N THR A 180 11.83 0.98 -6.52
CA THR A 180 13.12 1.66 -6.32
C THR A 180 14.22 0.68 -5.87
N PRO A 181 14.56 -0.33 -6.67
CA PRO A 181 15.39 -1.44 -6.21
C PRO A 181 16.76 -1.03 -5.72
N GLU A 182 17.40 -0.03 -6.34
CA GLU A 182 18.71 0.47 -5.91
C GLU A 182 18.63 1.15 -4.54
N TYR A 183 17.60 1.96 -4.31
CA TYR A 183 17.41 2.70 -3.04
C TYR A 183 16.91 1.80 -1.92
N SER A 184 16.06 0.82 -2.23
CA SER A 184 15.62 -0.21 -1.28
C SER A 184 16.78 -1.14 -0.91
N MET A 185 17.65 -1.50 -1.86
CA MET A 185 18.87 -2.24 -1.58
C MET A 185 19.85 -1.44 -0.71
N GLN A 186 19.95 -0.13 -0.94
CA GLN A 186 20.76 0.77 -0.11
C GLN A 186 20.28 0.76 1.35
N ALA A 187 18.97 0.89 1.57
CA ALA A 187 18.37 0.79 2.90
C ALA A 187 18.56 -0.60 3.53
N LEU A 188 18.30 -1.68 2.77
CA LEU A 188 18.50 -3.05 3.22
C LEU A 188 19.92 -3.29 3.74
N LYS A 189 20.93 -2.88 2.97
CA LYS A 189 22.34 -3.04 3.36
C LYS A 189 22.65 -2.26 4.63
N HIS A 190 22.11 -1.06 4.80
CA HIS A 190 22.30 -0.29 6.02
C HIS A 190 21.63 -0.96 7.23
N PHE A 191 20.35 -1.33 7.11
CA PHE A 191 19.60 -2.00 8.17
C PHE A 191 20.29 -3.29 8.61
N TYR A 192 20.82 -4.07 7.67
CA TYR A 192 21.50 -5.33 7.96
C TYR A 192 22.96 -5.16 8.41
N PHE A 193 23.81 -4.56 7.58
CA PHE A 193 25.26 -4.52 7.86
C PHE A 193 25.68 -3.44 8.86
N THR A 194 24.92 -2.34 8.98
CA THR A 194 25.24 -1.27 9.94
C THR A 194 24.43 -1.41 11.23
N LYS A 195 23.14 -1.75 11.12
CA LYS A 195 22.22 -1.80 12.26
C LYS A 195 21.76 -3.21 12.65
N GLY A 196 22.29 -4.26 12.03
CA GLY A 196 21.81 -5.63 12.21
C GLY A 196 21.79 -6.10 13.66
N ASN A 197 22.76 -5.70 14.48
CA ASN A 197 22.79 -6.06 15.90
C ASN A 197 21.59 -5.52 16.71
N GLN A 198 20.89 -4.51 16.20
CA GLN A 198 19.71 -3.90 16.83
C GLN A 198 18.43 -4.28 16.10
N LEU A 199 18.47 -4.31 14.77
CA LEU A 199 17.25 -4.44 13.95
C LEU A 199 16.97 -5.87 13.48
N TRP A 200 17.95 -6.77 13.47
CA TRP A 200 17.79 -8.11 12.92
C TRP A 200 17.48 -9.15 14.00
N SER A 201 16.47 -9.97 13.75
CA SER A 201 15.99 -11.04 14.63
C SER A 201 15.84 -12.36 13.85
N PRO A 202 15.50 -13.48 14.52
CA PRO A 202 15.13 -14.73 13.84
C PRO A 202 13.95 -14.60 12.85
N TYR A 203 13.12 -13.56 12.98
CA TYR A 203 11.96 -13.30 12.12
C TYR A 203 12.18 -12.19 11.09
N GLY A 204 13.43 -11.77 10.90
CA GLY A 204 13.81 -10.68 10.00
C GLY A 204 14.01 -9.36 10.73
N PHE A 205 13.74 -8.23 10.05
CA PHE A 205 13.80 -6.93 10.69
C PHE A 205 12.66 -6.74 11.68
N VAL A 206 12.95 -6.13 12.84
CA VAL A 206 11.94 -5.65 13.78
C VAL A 206 11.08 -4.55 13.15
N ASP A 207 9.93 -4.28 13.77
CA ASP A 207 8.88 -3.44 13.20
C ASP A 207 9.35 -2.02 12.83
N ALA A 208 10.02 -1.33 13.75
CA ALA A 208 10.46 0.04 13.56
C ALA A 208 11.60 0.41 14.51
N TYR A 209 12.23 1.57 14.27
CA TYR A 209 13.20 2.17 15.19
C TYR A 209 13.20 3.69 15.09
N ASN A 210 13.65 4.36 16.16
CA ASN A 210 13.78 5.81 16.23
C ASN A 210 15.08 6.18 16.95
N GLU A 211 16.09 6.58 16.19
CA GLU A 211 17.40 6.93 16.75
C GLU A 211 17.38 8.22 17.59
N SER A 212 16.46 9.14 17.29
CA SER A 212 16.32 10.38 18.06
C SER A 212 15.82 10.10 19.48
N GLN A 213 15.04 9.02 19.64
CA GLN A 213 14.51 8.55 20.91
C GLN A 213 15.32 7.39 21.53
N ASN A 214 16.41 6.96 20.88
CA ASN A 214 17.17 5.75 21.24
C ASN A 214 16.26 4.51 21.45
N TRP A 215 15.26 4.36 20.56
CA TRP A 215 14.25 3.33 20.66
C TRP A 215 14.30 2.37 19.47
N VAL A 216 14.07 1.09 19.74
CA VAL A 216 13.96 0.02 18.74
C VAL A 216 12.77 -0.85 19.15
N ALA A 217 11.92 -1.23 18.19
CA ALA A 217 10.80 -2.10 18.44
C ALA A 217 11.25 -3.47 18.94
N ALA A 218 10.52 -4.04 19.89
CA ALA A 218 10.68 -5.44 20.31
C ALA A 218 9.76 -6.40 19.51
N SER A 219 8.93 -5.84 18.62
CA SER A 219 7.82 -6.49 17.95
C SER A 219 8.12 -6.77 16.46
N HIS A 220 7.25 -7.59 15.88
CA HIS A 220 7.13 -7.82 14.44
C HIS A 220 5.64 -7.87 14.13
N LEU A 221 5.15 -7.01 13.22
CA LEU A 221 3.76 -7.05 12.79
C LEU A 221 3.62 -7.82 11.49
N ALA A 222 2.63 -8.71 11.42
CA ALA A 222 2.40 -9.54 10.22
C ALA A 222 2.19 -8.69 8.96
N ILE A 223 1.49 -7.56 9.11
CA ILE A 223 1.18 -6.62 8.03
C ILE A 223 2.42 -5.84 7.54
N ASP A 224 3.49 -5.82 8.33
CA ASP A 224 4.75 -5.17 7.97
C ASP A 224 5.78 -6.19 7.49
N GLN A 225 5.84 -7.39 8.08
CA GLN A 225 6.73 -8.46 7.62
C GLN A 225 6.30 -9.07 6.28
N GLY A 226 5.00 -9.31 6.09
CA GLY A 226 4.47 -9.99 4.90
C GLY A 226 4.85 -9.30 3.59
N PRO A 227 4.60 -7.98 3.45
CA PRO A 227 4.97 -7.22 2.26
C PRO A 227 6.47 -7.23 1.94
N ILE A 228 7.36 -7.30 2.93
CA ILE A 228 8.81 -7.36 2.68
C ILE A 228 9.14 -8.60 1.84
N ILE A 229 8.63 -9.75 2.28
CA ILE A 229 8.88 -11.04 1.62
C ILE A 229 8.27 -11.02 0.21
N VAL A 230 6.98 -10.66 0.12
CA VAL A 230 6.21 -10.74 -1.13
C VAL A 230 6.77 -9.76 -2.16
N MET A 231 7.08 -8.52 -1.78
CA MET A 231 7.57 -7.53 -2.73
C MET A 231 9.01 -7.76 -3.16
N ILE A 232 9.87 -8.33 -2.29
CA ILE A 232 11.18 -8.82 -2.71
C ILE A 232 11.02 -9.93 -3.75
N GLU A 233 10.12 -10.89 -3.53
CA GLU A 233 9.92 -11.97 -4.50
C GLU A 233 9.30 -11.46 -5.82
N ASN A 234 8.37 -10.51 -5.75
CA ASN A 234 7.82 -9.86 -6.95
C ASN A 234 8.88 -9.08 -7.72
N TYR A 235 9.80 -8.40 -7.03
CA TYR A 235 10.95 -7.76 -7.67
C TYR A 235 11.85 -8.79 -8.37
N ARG A 236 12.18 -9.90 -7.70
CA ARG A 236 13.11 -10.91 -8.22
C ARG A 236 12.55 -11.70 -9.40
N THR A 237 11.30 -12.16 -9.29
CA THR A 237 10.72 -13.11 -10.25
C THR A 237 9.31 -12.74 -10.72
N GLY A 238 8.64 -11.82 -10.01
CA GLY A 238 7.23 -11.48 -10.27
C GLY A 238 6.27 -12.60 -9.91
N LEU A 239 6.63 -13.51 -9.00
CA LEU A 239 5.86 -14.74 -8.74
C LEU A 239 4.40 -14.47 -8.34
N LEU A 240 4.16 -13.63 -7.33
CA LEU A 240 2.81 -13.43 -6.80
C LEU A 240 1.96 -12.62 -7.78
N TRP A 241 2.58 -11.68 -8.50
CA TRP A 241 1.98 -10.99 -9.63
C TRP A 241 1.54 -11.96 -10.73
N LYS A 242 2.41 -12.86 -11.17
CA LYS A 242 2.08 -13.89 -12.18
C LYS A 242 0.91 -14.74 -11.74
N LEU A 243 0.90 -15.20 -10.49
CA LEU A 243 -0.15 -16.05 -9.96
C LEU A 243 -1.49 -15.32 -9.91
N PHE A 244 -1.54 -14.16 -9.24
CA PHE A 244 -2.78 -13.41 -9.07
C PHE A 244 -3.35 -12.89 -10.39
N MET A 245 -2.50 -12.34 -11.26
CA MET A 245 -2.94 -11.81 -12.56
C MET A 245 -3.31 -12.91 -13.57
N SER A 246 -2.97 -14.18 -13.30
CA SER A 246 -3.41 -15.31 -14.13
C SER A 246 -4.86 -15.74 -13.91
N CYS A 247 -5.47 -15.31 -12.80
CA CYS A 247 -6.87 -15.63 -12.46
C CYS A 247 -7.84 -14.96 -13.47
N PRO A 248 -8.67 -15.73 -14.20
CA PRO A 248 -9.64 -15.18 -15.14
C PRO A 248 -10.64 -14.22 -14.50
N GLU A 249 -11.05 -14.50 -13.26
CA GLU A 249 -11.98 -13.68 -12.46
C GLU A 249 -11.40 -12.27 -12.25
N ILE A 250 -10.10 -12.19 -11.95
CA ILE A 250 -9.38 -10.92 -11.76
C ILE A 250 -9.30 -10.14 -13.06
N GLN A 251 -8.97 -10.79 -14.18
CA GLN A 251 -8.91 -10.13 -15.49
C GLN A 251 -10.30 -9.59 -15.91
N ASN A 252 -11.35 -10.35 -15.63
CA ASN A 252 -12.74 -9.93 -15.88
C ASN A 252 -13.12 -8.73 -15.01
N GLY A 253 -12.80 -8.74 -13.72
CA GLY A 253 -13.07 -7.63 -12.81
C GLY A 253 -12.33 -6.35 -13.22
N LEU A 254 -11.03 -6.46 -13.56
CA LEU A 254 -10.25 -5.33 -14.09
C LEU A 254 -10.86 -4.77 -15.37
N THR A 255 -11.24 -5.63 -16.31
CA THR A 255 -11.91 -5.23 -17.57
C THR A 255 -13.22 -4.50 -17.29
N LYS A 256 -14.04 -5.02 -16.36
CA LYS A 256 -15.32 -4.42 -15.94
C LYS A 256 -15.15 -3.02 -15.34
N LEU A 257 -14.05 -2.80 -14.62
CA LEU A 257 -13.69 -1.50 -14.03
C LEU A 257 -13.02 -0.55 -15.03
N GLY A 258 -12.71 -1.02 -16.25
CA GLY A 258 -12.05 -0.22 -17.28
C GLY A 258 -10.55 -0.07 -17.07
N PHE A 259 -9.91 -1.05 -16.44
CA PHE A 259 -8.45 -1.13 -16.38
C PHE A 259 -7.86 -1.69 -17.67
N GLU A 260 -6.68 -1.18 -17.99
CA GLU A 260 -5.75 -1.72 -18.98
C GLU A 260 -4.58 -2.38 -18.25
N SER A 261 -4.14 -3.54 -18.74
CA SER A 261 -2.98 -4.24 -18.20
C SER A 261 -2.40 -5.20 -19.24
N PRO A 262 -1.08 -5.43 -19.28
CA PRO A 262 -0.47 -6.45 -20.13
C PRO A 262 -1.01 -7.88 -19.89
N TRP A 263 -1.61 -8.11 -18.73
CA TRP A 263 -2.15 -9.41 -18.33
C TRP A 263 -3.55 -9.69 -18.86
N ILE A 264 -4.32 -8.66 -19.26
CA ILE A 264 -5.67 -8.82 -19.76
C ILE A 264 -5.59 -9.34 -21.20
N LYS A 265 -6.06 -10.58 -21.40
CA LYS A 265 -6.15 -11.18 -22.73
C LYS A 265 -7.22 -10.46 -23.54
N LYS A 266 -6.87 -10.09 -24.77
CA LYS A 266 -7.81 -9.54 -25.76
C LYS A 266 -8.59 -10.65 -26.46
#